data_AF-A0A7C1N345-F1
#
_entry.id   AF-A0A7C1N345-F1
#
_cell.length_a   1.000
_cell.length_b   1.000
_cell.length_c   1.000
_cell.angle_alpha   90.00
_cell.angle_beta   90.00
_cell.angle_gamma   90.00
#
_symmetry.space_group_name_H-M   'P 1'
#
loop_
_entity.id
_entity.type
_entity.pdbx_description
1 polymer ?
#
loop_
_entity_poly.entity_id
_entity_poly.type
_entity_poly.pdbx_seq_one_letter_code
_entity_poly.pdbx_strand_id
1 'polypeptide(L)' 'MKVYKPKIRKNGIGLPGYKEGWFKLKNGEKALLYVTDPSKVACIPTKDSYSVLLSTGRPRELFKSMNELWKD' A
#
# COMPACT_ATOMS: atom_id res chain seq x y z
N MET A 1 -1.76 -10.92 14.37
CA MET A 1 -2.05 -9.74 13.53
C MET A 1 -1.08 -9.66 12.36
N LYS A 2 -1.56 -9.54 11.11
CA LYS A 2 -0.68 -9.27 9.96
C LYS A 2 -0.10 -7.86 10.09
N VAL A 3 1.23 -7.73 10.07
CA VAL A 3 1.91 -6.43 10.20
C VAL A 3 2.26 -5.88 8.82
N TYR A 4 1.41 -4.99 8.31
CA TYR A 4 1.59 -4.27 7.05
C TYR A 4 2.54 -3.07 7.19
N LYS A 5 3.74 -3.32 7.74
CA LYS A 5 4.78 -2.29 7.91
C LYS A 5 5.94 -2.56 6.95
N PRO A 6 6.43 -1.56 6.20
CA PRO A 6 7.60 -1.72 5.34
C PRO A 6 8.83 -2.14 6.15
N LYS A 7 9.59 -3.12 5.67
CA LYS A 7 10.81 -3.62 6.32
C LYS A 7 12.05 -3.38 5.45
N ILE A 8 12.00 -3.80 4.19
CA ILE A 8 13.15 -3.72 3.26
C ILE A 8 12.68 -3.06 1.96
N ARG A 9 13.34 -1.99 1.54
CA ARG A 9 13.14 -1.40 0.21
C ARG A 9 13.83 -2.29 -0.83
N LYS A 10 13.09 -2.68 -1.87
CA LYS A 10 13.60 -3.45 -3.01
C LYS A 10 13.87 -2.58 -4.24
N ASN A 11 13.03 -1.57 -4.49
CA ASN A 11 13.24 -0.55 -5.54
C ASN A 11 12.41 0.70 -5.19
N GLY A 12 12.86 1.90 -5.57
CA GLY A 12 12.16 3.18 -5.34
C GLY A 12 12.80 4.08 -4.26
N ILE A 13 12.01 4.93 -3.63
CA ILE A 13 12.45 5.98 -2.69
C ILE A 13 11.93 5.67 -1.27
N GLY A 14 12.81 5.77 -0.27
CA GLY A 14 12.45 5.63 1.14
C GLY A 14 13.08 6.71 1.98
N LEU A 15 12.31 7.73 2.33
CA LEU A 15 12.69 8.84 3.19
C LEU A 15 11.88 8.76 4.51
N PRO A 16 12.28 9.51 5.56
CA PRO A 16 11.40 9.73 6.70
C PRO A 16 10.04 10.30 6.23
N GLY A 17 8.93 9.70 6.65
CA GLY A 17 7.58 10.10 6.23
C GLY A 17 7.15 9.66 4.82
N TYR A 18 8.08 9.48 3.86
CA TYR A 18 7.76 9.18 2.46
C TYR A 18 8.32 7.82 1.98
N LYS A 19 7.48 6.97 1.37
CA LYS A 19 7.88 5.70 0.78
C LYS A 19 7.16 5.46 -0.53
N GLU A 20 7.93 5.29 -1.59
CA GLU A 20 7.45 5.04 -2.94
C GLU A 20 8.21 3.87 -3.57
N GLY A 21 7.49 2.94 -4.19
CA GLY A 21 8.07 1.81 -4.90
C GLY A 21 7.92 0.47 -4.18
N TRP A 22 8.80 -0.49 -4.49
CA TRP A 22 8.68 -1.88 -4.07
C TRP A 22 9.35 -2.15 -2.72
N PHE A 23 8.62 -2.76 -1.79
CA PHE A 23 9.09 -3.12 -0.46
C PHE A 23 8.71 -4.55 -0.09
N LYS A 24 9.50 -5.16 0.79
CA LYS A 24 9.12 -6.33 1.57
C LYS A 24 8.59 -5.86 2.92
N LEU A 25 7.42 -6.32 3.31
CA LEU A 25 6.74 -5.98 4.55
C LEU A 25 7.23 -6.87 5.71
N LYS A 26 6.94 -6.48 6.95
CA LYS A 26 7.30 -7.25 8.16
C LYS A 26 6.65 -8.63 8.21
N ASN A 27 5.45 -8.78 7.65
CA ASN A 27 4.78 -10.07 7.48
C ASN A 27 5.35 -10.93 6.33
N GLY A 28 6.39 -10.45 5.62
CA GLY A 28 7.04 -11.16 4.52
C GLY A 28 6.43 -10.91 3.14
N GLU A 29 5.24 -10.32 3.06
CA GLU A 29 4.57 -10.00 1.78
C GLU A 29 5.34 -8.94 1.00
N LYS A 30 5.27 -9.00 -0.34
CA LYS A 30 5.74 -7.93 -1.22
C LYS A 30 4.65 -6.87 -1.32
N ALA A 31 5.04 -5.61 -1.40
CA ALA A 31 4.10 -4.53 -1.63
C ALA A 31 4.66 -3.41 -2.50
N LEU A 32 3.77 -2.77 -3.25
CA LEU A 32 4.00 -1.51 -3.95
C LEU A 32 3.45 -0.37 -3.09
N LEU A 33 4.29 0.59 -2.74
CA LEU A 33 3.96 1.67 -1.82
C LEU A 33 3.87 3.00 -2.54
N TYR A 34 2.89 3.80 -2.12
CA TYR A 34 2.72 5.22 -2.39
C TYR A 34 2.29 5.89 -1.07
N VAL A 35 3.20 5.93 -0.10
CA VAL A 35 2.91 6.32 1.29
C VAL A 35 3.57 7.65 1.61
N THR A 36 2.76 8.67 1.85
CA THR A 36 3.17 10.02 2.29
C THR A 36 2.79 10.29 3.75
N ASP A 37 1.75 9.62 4.24
CA ASP A 37 1.29 9.66 5.63
C ASP A 37 1.05 8.21 6.11
N PRO A 38 1.89 7.67 7.00
CA PRO A 38 1.77 6.29 7.49
C PRO A 38 0.58 6.08 8.45
N SER A 39 -0.08 7.15 8.92
CA SER A 39 -1.27 7.05 9.77
C SER A 39 -2.56 6.81 8.98
N LYS A 40 -2.55 7.07 7.66
CA LYS A 40 -3.72 7.03 6.78
C LYS A 40 -3.44 6.22 5.53
N VAL A 41 -3.29 4.90 5.67
CA VAL A 41 -2.92 4.01 4.57
C VAL A 41 -4.03 3.02 4.25
N ALA A 42 -4.49 3.03 3.00
CA ALA A 42 -5.30 1.96 2.45
C ALA A 42 -4.41 0.79 2.03
N CYS A 43 -4.79 -0.42 2.39
CA CYS A 43 -4.15 -1.66 1.94
C CYS A 43 -5.07 -2.34 0.94
N ILE A 44 -4.58 -2.54 -0.28
CA ILE A 44 -5.34 -3.13 -1.39
C ILE A 44 -4.66 -4.45 -1.75
N PRO A 45 -5.26 -5.60 -1.43
CA PRO A 45 -4.74 -6.88 -1.91
C PRO A 45 -4.93 -6.96 -3.43
N THR A 46 -3.99 -7.59 -4.12
CA THR A 46 -4.11 -7.85 -5.56
C THR A 46 -4.32 -9.35 -5.80
N LYS A 47 -4.70 -9.73 -7.02
CA LYS A 47 -4.73 -11.14 -7.43
C LYS A 47 -3.33 -11.71 -7.61
N ASP A 48 -2.33 -10.84 -7.78
CA ASP A 48 -0.93 -11.20 -7.80
C ASP A 48 -0.36 -11.31 -6.37
N SER A 49 0.83 -11.88 -6.25
CA SER A 49 1.52 -12.10 -4.96
C SER A 49 2.11 -10.81 -4.35
N TYR A 50 1.37 -9.70 -4.36
CA TYR A 50 1.71 -8.45 -3.69
C TYR A 50 0.47 -7.64 -3.29
N SER A 51 0.65 -6.68 -2.38
CA SER A 51 -0.37 -5.67 -2.03
C SER A 51 0.03 -4.27 -2.45
N VAL A 52 -0.93 -3.38 -2.69
CA VAL A 52 -0.68 -1.94 -2.85
C VAL A 52 -0.99 -1.25 -1.52
N LEU A 53 -0.05 -0.42 -1.03
CA LEU A 53 -0.25 0.45 0.13
C LEU A 53 -0.21 1.89 -0.33
N LEU A 54 -1.32 2.61 -0.14
CA LEU A 54 -1.51 3.97 -0.63
C LEU A 54 -1.99 4.88 0.50
N SER A 55 -1.31 6.01 0.71
CA SER A 55 -1.83 7.04 1.61
C SER A 55 -3.06 7.69 1.01
N THR A 56 -4.15 7.78 1.78
CA THR A 56 -5.38 8.46 1.36
C THR A 56 -6.09 9.10 2.55
N GLY A 57 -6.52 10.36 2.39
CA GLY A 57 -7.39 11.01 3.36
C GLY A 57 -8.85 10.55 3.29
N ARG A 58 -9.21 9.77 2.27
CA ARG A 58 -10.60 9.43 1.91
C ARG A 58 -10.72 7.93 1.61
N PRO A 59 -10.45 7.03 2.58
CA PRO A 59 -10.37 5.59 2.33
C PRO A 59 -11.71 5.00 1.86
N ARG A 60 -12.85 5.47 2.41
CA ARG A 60 -14.17 4.97 2.02
C ARG A 60 -14.51 5.31 0.57
N GLU A 61 -14.25 6.55 0.17
CA GLU A 61 -14.50 7.00 -1.21
C GLU A 61 -13.59 6.28 -2.19
N LEU A 62 -12.31 6.07 -1.84
CA LEU A 62 -11.38 5.28 -2.65
C LEU A 62 -11.94 3.89 -2.93
N PHE A 63 -12.33 3.13 -1.89
CA PHE A 63 -12.86 1.78 -2.07
C PHE A 63 -14.20 1.77 -2.81
N LYS A 64 -15.06 2.77 -2.59
CA LYS A 64 -16.30 2.93 -3.34
C LYS A 64 -16.00 3.08 -4.83
N SER A 65 -15.10 4.00 -5.20
CA SER A 65 -14.71 4.22 -6.59
C SER A 65 -14.03 3.00 -7.22
N MET A 66 -13.18 2.28 -6.48
CA MET A 66 -12.60 1.02 -6.95
C MET A 66 -13.67 -0.03 -7.26
N ASN A 67 -14.66 -0.19 -6.38
CA ASN A 67 -15.79 -1.11 -6.61
C ASN A 67 -16.68 -0.69 -7.78
N GLU A 68 -16.75 0.61 -8.10
CA GLU A 68 -17.51 1.10 -9.26
C GLU A 68 -16.72 0.92 -10.56
N LEU A 69 -15.41 1.19 -10.56
CA LEU A 69 -14.53 1.13 -11.72
C LEU A 69 -14.13 -0.30 -12.12
N TRP A 70 -14.07 -1.23 -11.16
CA TRP A 70 -13.73 -2.63 -11.40
C TRP A 70 -14.94 -3.55 -11.40
N LYS A 71 -16.13 -2.98 -11.63
CA LYS A 71 -17.24 -3.75 -12.17
C LYS A 71 -16.86 -4.07 -13.62
N ASP A 72 -16.65 -5.37 -13.85
CA ASP A 72 -16.32 -6.03 -15.11
C ASP A 72 -14.81 -6.17 -15.41
#